data_AF-A0A1Z5INB0-F1
#
_entry.id   AF-A0A1Z5INB0-F1
#
_cell.length_a   1.000
_cell.length_b   1.000
_cell.length_c   1.000
_cell.angle_alpha   90.00
_cell.angle_beta   90.00
_cell.angle_gamma   90.00
#
_symmetry.space_group_name_H-M   'P 1'
#
loop_
_entity.id
_entity.type
_entity.pdbx_description
1 polymer ?
#
loop_
_entity_poly.entity_id
_entity_poly.type
_entity_poly.pdbx_seq_one_letter_code
_entity_poly.pdbx_strand_id
1 'polypeptide(L)' 'MFGARKQHIKQQFDEQLLTTIEHAKEEWDQAKQTEIAVADVDEEIAAQTALARQKYLFLYREARLRHVRGDHIQASVFDH' A
#
# COMPACT_ATOMS: atom_id res chain seq x y z
N MET A 1 13.60 20.64 -23.77
CA MET A 1 12.35 20.88 -23.00
C MET A 1 11.47 19.63 -22.78
N PHE A 2 11.74 18.46 -23.38
CA PHE A 2 10.87 17.27 -23.20
C PHE A 2 11.19 16.38 -21.97
N GLY A 3 12.44 16.37 -21.50
CA GLY A 3 12.87 15.53 -20.36
C GLY A 3 12.30 15.97 -19.01
N ALA A 4 12.21 17.29 -18.77
CA ALA A 4 11.68 17.83 -17.52
C ALA A 4 10.20 17.50 -17.30
N ARG A 5 9.38 17.57 -18.36
CA ARG A 5 7.95 17.17 -18.29
C ARG A 5 7.79 15.68 -17.99
N LYS A 6 8.65 14.82 -18.55
CA LYS A 6 8.64 13.37 -18.29
C LYS A 6 9.03 13.05 -16.84
N GLN A 7 10.02 13.74 -16.29
CA GLN A 7 10.42 13.60 -14.88
C GLN A 7 9.28 14.02 -13.93
N HIS A 8 8.63 15.15 -14.22
CA HIS A 8 7.49 15.63 -13.44
C HIS A 8 6.32 14.64 -13.42
N ILE A 9 5.97 14.05 -14.58
CA ILE A 9 4.91 13.04 -14.67
C ILE A 9 5.28 11.79 -13.87
N LYS A 10 6.52 11.31 -13.97
CA LYS A 10 6.98 10.15 -13.19
C LYS A 10 6.82 10.42 -11.69
N GLN A 11 7.28 11.57 -11.22
CA GLN A 11 7.21 11.94 -9.81
C GLN A 11 5.76 11.98 -9.30
N GLN A 12 4.84 12.56 -10.06
CA GLN A 12 3.42 12.60 -9.70
C GLN A 12 2.81 11.20 -9.54
N PHE A 13 3.12 10.27 -10.44
CA PHE A 13 2.61 8.90 -10.33
C PHE A 13 3.29 8.08 -9.22
N ASP A 14 4.57 8.35 -8.95
CA ASP A 14 5.29 7.77 -7.84
C ASP A 14 4.69 8.24 -6.49
N GLU A 15 4.34 9.52 -6.35
CA GLU A 15 3.62 10.07 -5.19
C GLU A 15 2.23 9.44 -5.03
N GLN A 16 1.45 9.33 -6.12
CA GLN A 16 0.14 8.67 -6.09
C GLN A 16 0.24 7.19 -5.67
N LEU A 17 1.28 6.49 -6.14
CA LEU A 17 1.53 5.10 -5.75
C LEU A 17 1.79 5.00 -4.24
N LEU A 18 2.58 5.90 -3.67
CA LEU A 18 2.85 5.94 -2.24
C LEU A 18 1.57 6.18 -1.43
N THR A 19 0.76 7.17 -1.80
CA THR A 19 -0.55 7.42 -1.16
C THR A 19 -1.47 6.20 -1.25
N THR A 20 -1.46 5.50 -2.39
CA THR A 20 -2.28 4.28 -2.56
C THR A 20 -1.79 3.14 -1.67
N ILE A 21 -0.47 3.01 -1.47
CA ILE A 21 0.12 2.02 -0.55
C ILE A 21 -0.29 2.30 0.90
N GLU A 22 -0.26 3.56 1.32
CA GLU A 22 -0.67 3.97 2.66
C GLU A 22 -2.13 3.59 2.93
N HIS A 23 -3.05 3.95 2.02
CA HIS A 23 -4.45 3.56 2.16
C HIS A 23 -4.66 2.04 2.16
N ALA A 24 -3.95 1.30 1.29
CA ALA A 24 -4.05 -0.16 1.29
C ALA A 24 -3.54 -0.79 2.60
N LYS A 25 -2.54 -0.17 3.25
CA LYS A 25 -2.09 -0.58 4.58
C LYS A 25 -3.14 -0.30 5.63
N GLU A 26 -3.72 0.91 5.65
CA GLU A 26 -4.80 1.27 6.57
C GLU A 26 -6.00 0.33 6.45
N GLU A 27 -6.42 0.00 5.22
CA GLU A 27 -7.48 -0.98 4.94
C GLU A 27 -7.14 -2.36 5.51
N TRP A 28 -5.90 -2.82 5.31
CA TRP A 28 -5.47 -4.10 5.85
C TRP A 28 -5.42 -4.09 7.38
N ASP A 29 -4.91 -3.02 8.00
CA ASP A 29 -4.86 -2.89 9.45
C ASP A 29 -6.27 -2.89 10.06
N GLN A 30 -7.23 -2.19 9.43
CA GLN A 30 -8.64 -2.19 9.84
C GLN A 30 -9.30 -3.57 9.68
N ALA A 31 -9.08 -4.24 8.55
CA ALA A 31 -9.58 -5.59 8.33
C ALA A 31 -9.01 -6.57 9.37
N LYS A 32 -7.72 -6.44 9.68
CA LYS A 32 -7.07 -7.29 10.68
C LYS A 32 -7.58 -7.03 12.10
N GLN A 33 -7.82 -5.77 12.46
CA GLN A 33 -8.45 -5.43 13.74
C GLN A 33 -9.87 -5.98 13.83
N THR A 34 -10.63 -5.93 12.74
CA THR A 34 -11.98 -6.49 12.66
C THR A 34 -11.95 -8.00 12.84
N GLU A 35 -11.07 -8.70 12.12
CA GLU A 35 -10.86 -10.15 12.28
C GLU A 35 -10.53 -10.54 13.73
N ILE A 36 -9.70 -9.76 14.43
CA ILE A 36 -9.36 -10.03 15.84
C ILE A 36 -10.53 -9.76 16.79
N ALA A 37 -11.36 -8.76 16.49
CA ALA A 37 -12.46 -8.34 17.37
C ALA A 37 -13.69 -9.26 17.29
N VAL A 38 -13.84 -10.03 16.21
CA VAL A 38 -14.98 -10.93 16.01
C VAL A 38 -14.75 -12.24 16.76
N ALA A 39 -15.74 -12.65 17.57
CA ALA A 39 -15.64 -13.83 18.43
C ALA A 39 -15.59 -15.16 17.65
N ASP A 40 -16.34 -15.25 16.54
CA ASP A 40 -16.30 -16.36 15.59
C ASP A 40 -15.93 -15.80 14.22
N VAL A 41 -14.64 -15.84 13.88
CA VAL A 41 -14.17 -15.43 12.55
C VAL A 41 -14.73 -16.40 11.53
N ASP A 42 -15.61 -15.91 10.66
CA ASP A 42 -16.07 -16.68 9.51
C ASP A 42 -15.03 -16.64 8.36
N GLU A 43 -15.21 -17.56 7.40
CA GLU A 43 -14.31 -17.69 6.26
C GLU A 43 -14.29 -16.41 5.39
N GLU A 44 -15.38 -15.65 5.38
CA GLU A 44 -15.49 -14.42 4.60
C GLU A 44 -14.59 -13.31 5.18
N ILE A 45 -14.62 -13.10 6.48
CA ILE A 45 -13.77 -12.10 7.17
C ILE A 45 -12.29 -12.44 6.99
N ALA A 46 -11.92 -13.73 7.12
CA ALA A 46 -10.56 -14.18 6.88
C ALA A 46 -10.13 -13.95 5.42
N ALA A 47 -11.00 -14.24 4.46
CA ALA A 47 -10.75 -14.01 3.05
C ALA A 47 -10.61 -12.53 2.70
N GLN A 48 -11.44 -11.66 3.28
CA GLN A 48 -11.36 -10.21 3.10
C GLN A 48 -10.05 -9.65 3.65
N THR A 49 -9.64 -10.09 4.85
CA THR A 49 -8.36 -9.70 5.46
C THR A 49 -7.17 -10.16 4.61
N ALA A 50 -7.21 -11.40 4.10
CA ALA A 50 -6.18 -11.92 3.21
C ALA A 50 -6.13 -11.14 1.89
N LEU A 51 -7.28 -10.76 1.32
CA LEU A 51 -7.35 -9.96 0.10
C LEU A 51 -6.74 -8.57 0.30
N ALA A 52 -7.11 -7.88 1.39
CA ALA A 52 -6.55 -6.56 1.74
C ALA A 52 -5.03 -6.63 1.88
N ARG A 53 -4.52 -7.66 2.56
CA ARG A 53 -3.08 -7.92 2.68
C ARG A 53 -2.40 -8.11 1.32
N GLN A 54 -2.99 -8.90 0.42
CA GLN A 54 -2.40 -9.12 -0.91
C GLN A 54 -2.37 -7.86 -1.76
N LYS A 55 -3.39 -6.99 -1.67
CA LYS A 55 -3.39 -5.68 -2.34
C LYS A 55 -2.22 -4.81 -1.86
N TYR A 56 -2.05 -4.68 -0.55
CA TYR A 56 -0.92 -3.95 0.04
C TYR A 56 0.43 -4.51 -0.43
N LEU A 57 0.63 -5.83 -0.34
CA LEU A 57 1.88 -6.47 -0.76
C LEU A 57 2.18 -6.31 -2.24
N PHE A 58 1.15 -6.35 -3.10
CA PHE A 58 1.30 -6.11 -4.53
C PHE A 58 1.82 -4.69 -4.80
N LEU A 59 1.15 -3.68 -4.23
CA LEU A 59 1.54 -2.28 -4.41
C LEU A 59 2.94 -1.99 -3.85
N TYR A 60 3.27 -2.58 -2.70
CA TYR A 60 4.59 -2.47 -2.10
C TYR A 60 5.70 -3.07 -3.00
N ARG A 61 5.45 -4.23 -3.61
CA ARG A 61 6.38 -4.83 -4.59
C ARG A 61 6.55 -3.93 -5.81
N GLU A 62 5.48 -3.35 -6.32
CA GLU A 62 5.52 -2.41 -7.44
C GLU A 62 6.37 -1.17 -7.12
N ALA A 63 6.22 -0.58 -5.93
CA ALA A 63 7.06 0.55 -5.50
C ALA A 63 8.54 0.18 -5.44
N ARG A 64 8.87 -1.02 -4.95
CA ARG A 64 10.25 -1.53 -4.92
C ARG A 64 10.82 -1.72 -6.32
N LEU A 65 10.05 -2.32 -7.24
CA LEU A 65 10.46 -2.54 -8.64
C LEU A 65 10.72 -1.23 -9.38
N ARG A 66 9.92 -0.19 -9.09
CA ARG A 66 10.05 1.13 -9.71
C ARG A 66 11.16 2.00 -9.09
N HIS A 67 11.78 1.50 -8.02
CA HIS A 67 12.73 2.25 -7.19
C HIS A 67 12.16 3.60 -6.76
N VAL A 68 10.88 3.63 -6.38
CA VAL A 68 10.25 4.85 -5.87
C VAL A 68 11.01 5.29 -4.62
N ARG A 69 11.61 6.47 -4.68
CA ARG A 69 12.22 7.15 -3.54
C ARG A 69 11.27 8.28 -3.18
N GLY A 70 10.58 8.16 -2.06
CA GLY A 70 9.80 9.27 -1.51
C GLY A 70 10.68 10.03 -0.52
N ASP A 71 10.73 11.35 -0.64
CA ASP A 71 11.35 12.22 0.36
C ASP A 71 10.57 12.23 1.70
N HIS A 72 9.34 11.68 1.68
CA HIS A 72 8.38 11.65 2.79
C HIS A 72 7.96 10.23 3.20
N ILE A 73 8.73 9.18 2.90
CA ILE A 73 8.28 7.85 3.30
C ILE A 73 8.31 7.77 4.83
N GLN A 74 7.12 7.72 5.44
CA GLN A 74 7.00 7.33 6.83
C GLN A 74 7.63 5.95 6.96
N ALA A 75 8.61 5.81 7.86
CA ALA A 75 9.32 4.56 8.10
C ALA A 75 8.37 3.35 8.32
N SER A 76 7.13 3.62 8.75
CA SER A 76 6.04 2.66 8.92
C SER A 76 5.63 1.87 7.67
N VAL A 77 6.01 2.32 6.46
CA VAL A 77 5.76 1.58 5.21
C VAL A 77 6.84 0.52 4.95
N PHE A 78 8.04 0.68 5.51
CA PHE A 78 9.18 -0.22 5.27
C PHE A 78 9.42 -1.24 6.39
N ASP A 79 8.91 -1.02 7.59
CA ASP A 79 9.01 -1.96 8.70
C ASP A 79 7.91 -3.03 8.62
N HIS A 80 8.11 -4.06 7.80
CA HIS A 80 7.41 -5.34 7.91
C HIS A 80 8.26 -6.53 7.43
#